data_AF-G7HXP7-F1
#
_entry.id   AF-G7HXP7-F1
#
_cell.length_a   1.000
_cell.length_b   1.000
_cell.length_c   1.000
_cell.angle_alpha   90.00
_cell.angle_beta   90.00
_cell.angle_gamma   90.00
#
_symmetry.space_group_name_H-M   'P 1'
#
loop_
_entity.id
_entity.type
_entity.pdbx_description
1 polymer ?
#
loop_
_entity_poly.entity_id
_entity_poly.type
_entity_poly.pdbx_seq_one_letter_code
_entity_poly.pdbx_strand_id
1 'polypeptide(L)'
;MLSKSSNPNTHIWCYITKFVCAFDSLPTAKNKYQEAVERVRESHNVLLASEQAYLVGQTEPIFSLLIDEIVGFGEKLSDSEKENYSVFIFTTIVEVPENEKDDEGDPVMQIAAKLELDAEDDFPSTFPSRTRLIWMSESGRESPNCISQ
;
A
#
# COMPACT_ATOMS: atom_id res chain seq x y z
N MET A 1 -21.38 16.91 10.00
CA MET A 1 -20.47 17.48 11.02
C MET A 1 -19.17 16.71 10.91
N LEU A 2 -18.09 17.35 10.45
CA LEU A 2 -16.77 16.72 10.45
C LEU A 2 -16.34 16.63 11.93
N SER A 3 -16.12 15.40 12.42
CA SER A 3 -15.55 15.20 13.74
C SER A 3 -14.19 15.90 13.76
N LYS A 4 -14.03 16.88 14.65
CA LYS A 4 -12.71 17.40 14.97
C LYS A 4 -11.86 16.21 15.42
N SER A 5 -10.71 16.02 14.78
CA SER A 5 -9.65 15.14 15.30
C SER A 5 -9.51 15.42 16.79
N SER A 6 -9.70 14.38 17.60
CA SER A 6 -9.79 14.48 19.05
C SER A 6 -8.41 14.42 19.72
N ASN A 7 -7.32 14.45 18.94
CA ASN A 7 -5.96 14.50 19.46
C ASN A 7 -5.12 15.51 18.66
N PRO A 8 -4.56 16.56 19.31
CA PRO A 8 -3.72 17.55 18.63
C PRO A 8 -2.34 17.03 18.21
N ASN A 9 -2.02 15.75 18.48
CA ASN A 9 -0.73 15.13 18.23
C ASN A 9 -0.85 13.92 17.28
N THR A 10 -1.64 14.03 16.22
CA THR A 10 -1.74 13.00 15.17
C THR A 10 -1.47 13.60 13.79
N HIS A 11 -0.74 12.85 12.97
CA HIS A 11 -0.52 13.14 11.57
C HIS A 11 -1.39 12.24 10.69
N ILE A 12 -1.89 12.78 9.59
CA ILE A 12 -2.66 12.01 8.62
C ILE A 12 -1.71 11.57 7.51
N TRP A 13 -1.62 10.28 7.26
CA TRP A 13 -0.80 9.71 6.19
C TRP A 13 -1.67 8.98 5.18
N CYS A 14 -1.43 9.26 3.90
CA CYS A 14 -1.99 8.52 2.79
C CYS A 14 -0.95 7.52 2.27
N TYR A 15 -1.37 6.27 2.19
CA TYR A 15 -0.62 5.13 1.71
C TYR A 15 -1.18 4.74 0.35
N ILE A 16 -0.35 4.84 -0.69
CA ILE A 16 -0.67 4.41 -2.04
C ILE A 16 0.07 3.10 -2.30
N THR A 17 -0.65 1.99 -2.19
CA THR A 17 -0.09 0.64 -2.41
C THR A 17 -0.29 0.26 -3.87
N LYS A 18 0.82 0.21 -4.62
CA LYS A 18 0.86 -0.29 -5.99
C LYS A 18 1.19 -1.77 -5.95
N PHE A 19 0.44 -2.59 -6.66
CA PHE A 19 0.70 -4.03 -6.73
C PHE A 19 0.50 -4.56 -8.14
N VAL A 20 1.18 -5.66 -8.47
CA VAL A 20 0.99 -6.37 -9.74
C VAL A 20 0.25 -7.67 -9.48
N CYS A 21 -0.78 -7.93 -10.28
CA CYS A 21 -1.45 -9.23 -10.31
C CYS A 21 -2.04 -9.50 -11.68
N ALA A 22 -2.38 -10.77 -11.93
CA ALA A 22 -3.21 -11.15 -13.07
C ALA A 22 -4.65 -10.64 -12.87
N PHE A 23 -5.35 -10.31 -13.96
CA PHE A 23 -6.73 -9.77 -13.88
C PHE A 23 -7.71 -10.71 -13.17
N ASP A 24 -7.59 -12.02 -13.39
CA ASP A 24 -8.41 -13.06 -12.78
C ASP A 24 -8.17 -13.21 -11.27
N SER A 25 -6.99 -12.80 -10.80
CA SER A 25 -6.54 -12.90 -9.42
C SER A 25 -6.84 -11.64 -8.60
N LEU A 26 -7.38 -10.59 -9.24
CA LEU A 26 -7.75 -9.33 -8.58
C LEU A 26 -8.73 -9.50 -7.41
N PRO A 27 -9.74 -10.38 -7.44
CA PRO A 27 -10.60 -10.63 -6.28
C PRO A 27 -9.82 -11.15 -5.07
N THR A 28 -8.83 -12.02 -5.29
CA THR A 28 -7.97 -12.54 -4.21
C THR A 28 -7.05 -11.45 -3.67
N ALA A 29 -6.46 -10.63 -4.54
CA ALA A 29 -5.64 -9.49 -4.13
C ALA A 29 -6.43 -8.48 -3.27
N LYS A 30 -7.72 -8.27 -3.57
CA LYS A 30 -8.63 -7.44 -2.75
C LYS A 30 -8.82 -8.01 -1.35
N ASN A 31 -8.99 -9.33 -1.23
CA ASN A 31 -9.14 -9.98 0.08
C ASN A 31 -7.85 -9.80 0.91
N LYS A 32 -6.67 -10.02 0.31
CA LYS A 32 -5.39 -9.76 0.98
C LYS A 32 -5.23 -8.31 1.43
N TYR A 33 -5.65 -7.35 0.60
CA TYR A 33 -5.64 -5.95 0.99
C TYR A 33 -6.59 -5.68 2.17
N GLN A 34 -7.78 -6.27 2.20
CA GLN A 34 -8.68 -6.15 3.35
C GLN A 34 -8.05 -6.73 4.63
N GLU A 35 -7.43 -7.91 4.56
CA GLU A 35 -6.69 -8.49 5.68
C GLU A 35 -5.55 -7.57 6.17
N ALA A 36 -4.80 -6.99 5.24
CA ALA A 36 -3.75 -6.02 5.54
C ALA A 36 -4.28 -4.77 6.24
N VAL A 37 -5.42 -4.24 5.80
CA VAL A 37 -6.09 -3.10 6.45
C VAL A 37 -6.58 -3.48 7.85
N GLU A 38 -7.12 -4.68 8.06
CA GLU A 38 -7.52 -5.13 9.39
C GLU A 38 -6.32 -5.21 10.35
N ARG A 39 -5.17 -5.74 9.92
CA ARG A 39 -3.93 -5.72 10.72
C ARG A 39 -3.50 -4.31 11.14
N VAL A 40 -3.72 -3.30 10.29
CA VAL A 40 -3.44 -1.91 10.64
C VAL A 40 -4.46 -1.37 11.64
N ARG A 41 -5.74 -1.73 11.50
CA ARG A 41 -6.82 -1.34 12.41
C ARG A 41 -6.65 -1.87 13.83
N GLU A 42 -5.89 -2.94 14.03
CA GLU A 42 -5.56 -3.45 15.37
C GLU A 42 -4.82 -2.43 16.23
N SER A 43 -4.04 -1.53 15.62
CA SER A 43 -3.22 -0.55 16.36
C SER A 43 -3.36 0.91 15.92
N HIS A 44 -4.03 1.20 14.80
CA HIS A 44 -4.17 2.56 14.27
C HIS A 44 -5.59 2.88 13.80
N ASN A 45 -5.93 4.17 13.80
CA ASN A 45 -7.21 4.63 13.26
C ASN A 45 -7.13 4.79 11.73
N VAL A 46 -7.78 3.89 10.99
CA VAL A 46 -7.88 3.95 9.52
C VAL A 46 -9.08 4.83 9.12
N LEU A 47 -8.81 6.02 8.59
CA LEU A 47 -9.81 6.98 8.14
C LEU A 47 -10.45 6.61 6.80
N LEU A 48 -9.67 5.97 5.92
CA LEU A 48 -10.12 5.49 4.61
C LEU A 48 -9.36 4.22 4.23
N ALA A 49 -10.05 3.26 3.65
CA ALA A 49 -9.44 2.17 2.90
C ALA A 49 -10.29 1.95 1.64
N SER A 50 -9.75 2.30 0.47
CA SER A 50 -10.48 2.15 -0.80
C SER A 50 -10.48 0.69 -1.22
N GLU A 51 -11.64 0.04 -1.20
CA GLU A 51 -11.81 -1.33 -1.72
C GLU A 51 -11.83 -1.40 -3.26
N GLN A 52 -11.87 -0.24 -3.92
CA GLN A 52 -11.73 -0.15 -5.36
C GLN A 52 -10.26 -0.08 -5.75
N ALA A 53 -9.81 -1.13 -6.44
CA ALA A 53 -8.50 -1.16 -7.08
C ALA A 53 -8.54 -0.31 -8.35
N TYR A 54 -7.74 0.75 -8.41
CA TYR A 54 -7.61 1.55 -9.63
C TYR A 54 -6.65 0.87 -10.60
N LEU A 55 -7.09 0.60 -11.83
CA LEU A 55 -6.27 0.00 -12.89
C LEU A 55 -5.34 1.06 -13.49
N VAL A 56 -4.04 0.81 -13.40
CA VAL A 56 -3.01 1.71 -13.94
C VAL A 56 -2.51 1.22 -15.30
N GLY A 57 -2.49 -0.09 -15.53
CA GLY A 57 -1.87 -0.70 -16.71
C GLY A 57 -0.46 -1.23 -16.43
N GLN A 58 0.29 -1.55 -17.48
CA GLN A 58 1.68 -2.01 -17.38
C GLN A 58 2.65 -0.80 -17.32
N THR A 59 2.51 0.04 -16.30
CA THR A 59 3.34 1.25 -16.18
C THR A 59 4.74 0.95 -15.66
N GLU A 60 5.75 1.42 -16.37
CA GLU A 60 7.15 1.29 -15.98
C GLU A 60 7.62 2.43 -15.05
N PRO A 61 8.64 2.19 -14.19
CA PRO A 61 9.41 0.94 -14.03
C PRO A 61 8.76 -0.08 -13.07
N ILE A 62 7.63 0.28 -12.44
CA ILE A 62 7.05 -0.51 -11.35
C ILE A 62 6.51 -1.86 -11.83
N PHE A 63 5.98 -1.94 -13.05
CA PHE A 63 5.50 -3.19 -13.62
C PHE A 63 6.62 -4.21 -13.78
N SER A 64 7.73 -3.83 -14.45
CA SER A 64 8.88 -4.73 -14.64
C SER A 64 9.52 -5.13 -13.31
N LEU A 65 9.60 -4.23 -12.34
CA LEU A 65 10.15 -4.54 -11.02
C LEU A 65 9.33 -5.64 -10.31
N LEU A 66 8.02 -5.45 -10.22
CA LEU A 66 7.16 -6.32 -9.42
C LEU A 66 6.85 -7.64 -10.14
N ILE A 67 6.75 -7.65 -11.47
CA ILE A 67 6.48 -8.90 -12.19
C ILE A 67 7.64 -9.90 -12.08
N ASP A 68 8.87 -9.41 -11.94
CA ASP A 68 10.04 -10.26 -11.70
C ASP A 68 9.99 -10.94 -10.31
N GLU A 69 9.35 -10.32 -9.30
CA GLU A 69 9.15 -10.92 -7.97
C GLU A 69 8.20 -12.12 -8.02
N ILE A 70 7.23 -12.14 -8.96
CA ILE A 70 6.28 -13.25 -9.14
C ILE A 70 6.99 -14.53 -9.57
N VAL A 71 7.98 -14.40 -10.45
CA VAL A 71 8.76 -15.52 -10.98
C VAL A 71 10.04 -15.79 -10.19
N GLY A 72 10.19 -15.15 -9.02
CA GLY A 72 11.34 -15.36 -8.17
C GLY A 72 12.66 -14.83 -8.73
N PHE A 73 12.63 -13.85 -9.63
CA PHE A 73 13.76 -13.42 -10.48
C PHE A 73 14.35 -14.55 -11.35
N GLY A 74 13.58 -15.62 -11.59
CA GLY A 74 13.96 -16.76 -12.41
C GLY A 74 13.68 -16.56 -13.90
N GLU A 75 13.09 -17.57 -14.54
CA GLU A 75 12.67 -17.48 -15.94
C GLU A 75 11.56 -16.43 -16.08
N LYS A 76 11.81 -15.41 -16.93
CA LYS A 76 10.86 -14.32 -17.13
C LYS A 76 9.66 -14.81 -17.92
N LEU A 77 8.49 -14.31 -17.55
CA LEU A 77 7.28 -14.47 -18.35
C LEU A 77 7.49 -13.97 -19.78
N SER A 78 6.94 -14.71 -20.74
CA SER A 78 6.83 -14.25 -22.13
C SER A 78 5.95 -13.00 -22.21
N ASP A 79 6.09 -12.22 -23.28
CA ASP A 79 5.29 -10.99 -23.42
C ASP A 79 3.78 -11.29 -23.49
N SER A 80 3.38 -12.42 -24.09
CA SER A 80 1.99 -12.88 -24.08
C SER A 80 1.46 -13.24 -22.69
N GLU A 81 2.31 -13.76 -21.81
CA GLU A 81 1.91 -14.05 -20.43
C GLU A 81 1.73 -12.76 -19.63
N LYS A 82 2.62 -11.78 -19.84
CA LYS A 82 2.57 -10.47 -19.19
C LYS A 82 1.29 -9.69 -19.51
N GLU A 83 0.71 -9.87 -20.70
CA GLU A 83 -0.57 -9.23 -21.10
C GLU A 83 -1.71 -9.49 -20.10
N ASN A 84 -1.66 -10.60 -19.35
CA ASN A 84 -2.66 -10.93 -18.34
C ASN A 84 -2.47 -10.18 -17.02
N TYR A 85 -1.34 -9.49 -16.85
CA TYR A 85 -0.96 -8.78 -15.63
C TYR A 85 -1.09 -7.27 -15.80
N SER A 86 -1.39 -6.60 -14.69
CA SER A 86 -1.42 -5.15 -14.63
C SER A 86 -1.01 -4.63 -13.27
N VAL A 87 -0.61 -3.36 -13.24
CA VAL A 87 -0.45 -2.61 -11.99
C VAL A 87 -1.81 -2.08 -11.56
N PHE A 88 -2.11 -2.28 -10.29
CA PHE A 88 -3.30 -1.75 -9.62
C PHE A 88 -2.88 -0.91 -8.41
N ILE A 89 -3.78 -0.02 -7.97
CA ILE A 89 -3.58 0.84 -6.81
C ILE A 89 -4.69 0.65 -5.80
N PHE A 90 -4.30 0.47 -4.53
CA PHE A 90 -5.15 0.74 -3.37
C PHE A 90 -4.70 2.01 -2.66
N THR A 91 -5.62 2.63 -1.93
CA THR A 91 -5.35 3.84 -1.16
C THR A 91 -5.93 3.72 0.25
N THR A 92 -5.06 3.90 1.24
CA THR A 92 -5.42 3.88 2.66
C THR A 92 -5.02 5.21 3.29
N ILE A 93 -5.86 5.78 4.15
CA ILE A 93 -5.54 6.96 4.95
C ILE A 93 -5.61 6.57 6.42
N VAL A 94 -4.55 6.87 7.17
CA VAL A 94 -4.38 6.45 8.57
C VAL A 94 -3.96 7.66 9.41
N GLU A 95 -4.49 7.75 10.63
CA GLU A 95 -3.95 8.65 11.66
C GLU A 95 -2.78 7.98 12.38
N VAL A 96 -1.64 8.66 12.42
CA VAL A 96 -0.40 8.20 13.05
C VAL A 96 0.00 9.19 14.14
N PRO A 97 0.11 8.80 15.41
CA PRO A 97 0.52 9.69 16.49
C PRO A 97 1.93 10.28 16.29
N GLU A 98 2.11 11.57 16.61
CA GLU A 98 3.37 12.31 16.39
C GLU A 98 4.57 11.77 17.21
N ASN A 99 4.30 11.14 18.35
CA ASN A 99 5.32 10.74 19.32
C ASN A 99 5.53 9.22 19.42
N GLU A 100 4.98 8.45 18.49
CA GLU A 100 5.31 7.02 18.39
C GLU A 100 6.67 6.86 17.71
N LYS A 101 7.75 7.21 18.42
CA LYS A 101 9.03 6.57 18.14
C LYS A 101 9.14 5.45 19.13
N ASP A 102 8.64 4.29 18.73
CA ASP A 102 8.89 3.08 19.50
C ASP A 102 10.32 2.60 19.25
N ASP A 103 10.85 1.78 20.15
CA ASP A 103 12.20 1.22 20.01
C ASP A 103 12.33 0.29 18.76
N GLU A 104 11.20 -0.03 18.11
CA GLU A 104 11.06 -0.93 16.96
C GLU A 104 11.04 -0.23 15.57
N GLY A 105 11.10 1.11 15.50
CA GLY A 105 11.23 1.85 14.23
C GLY A 105 10.20 2.96 13.99
N ASP A 106 10.19 3.49 12.76
CA ASP A 106 9.25 4.55 12.34
C ASP A 106 7.85 3.96 12.09
N PRO A 107 6.81 4.37 12.84
CA PRO A 107 5.46 3.81 12.75
C PRO A 107 4.85 4.01 11.36
N VAL A 108 5.21 5.10 10.68
CA VAL A 108 4.74 5.38 9.31
C VAL A 108 5.24 4.29 8.37
N MET A 109 6.50 3.87 8.51
CA MET A 109 7.11 2.80 7.70
C MET A 109 6.57 1.42 8.10
N GLN A 110 6.31 1.19 9.38
CA GLN A 110 5.72 -0.08 9.84
C GLN A 110 4.31 -0.27 9.28
N ILE A 111 3.48 0.78 9.26
CA ILE A 111 2.15 0.72 8.61
C ILE A 111 2.31 0.43 7.11
N ALA A 112 3.28 1.05 6.44
CA ALA A 112 3.55 0.83 5.03
C ALA A 112 3.84 -0.64 4.73
N ALA A 113 4.68 -1.27 5.55
CA ALA A 113 5.03 -2.69 5.46
C ALA A 113 3.82 -3.58 5.73
N LYS A 114 3.00 -3.28 6.76
CA LYS A 114 1.77 -4.04 7.06
C LYS A 114 0.73 -3.99 5.92
N LEU A 115 0.73 -2.90 5.14
CA LEU A 115 -0.15 -2.69 3.98
C LEU A 115 0.35 -3.37 2.69
N GLU A 116 1.57 -3.90 2.66
CA GLU A 116 2.00 -4.72 1.52
C GLU A 116 1.18 -6.02 1.47
N LEU A 117 0.72 -6.40 0.27
CA LEU A 117 -0.25 -7.49 0.12
C LEU A 117 0.30 -8.85 0.55
N ASP A 118 1.61 -9.06 0.37
CA ASP A 118 2.32 -10.28 0.71
C ASP A 118 3.22 -10.11 1.95
N ALA A 119 2.91 -9.17 2.84
CA ALA A 119 3.77 -8.83 3.99
C ALA A 119 4.12 -10.02 4.91
N GLU A 120 3.26 -11.04 4.95
CA GLU A 120 3.42 -12.23 5.79
C GLU A 120 3.71 -13.51 4.98
N ASP A 121 3.87 -13.39 3.66
CA ASP A 121 4.06 -14.54 2.77
C ASP A 121 5.52 -14.78 2.39
N ASP A 122 5.82 -16.03 2.03
CA ASP A 122 7.13 -16.42 1.53
C ASP A 122 7.35 -15.96 0.07
N PHE A 123 8.62 -15.80 -0.30
CA PHE A 123 9.04 -15.52 -1.67
C PHE A 123 9.12 -16.82 -2.50
N PRO A 124 8.72 -16.84 -3.81
CA PRO A 124 8.28 -15.73 -4.67
C PRO A 124 6.92 -15.13 -4.30
N SER A 125 6.76 -13.83 -4.56
CA SER A 125 5.54 -13.09 -4.22
C SER A 125 4.35 -13.49 -5.10
N THR A 126 3.15 -13.54 -4.53
CA THR A 126 1.89 -13.76 -5.26
C THR A 126 1.31 -12.43 -5.78
N PHE A 127 1.34 -11.40 -4.93
CA PHE A 127 0.88 -10.04 -5.19
C PHE A 127 1.96 -9.02 -4.76
N PRO A 128 3.13 -9.02 -5.43
CA PRO A 128 4.21 -8.11 -5.09
C PRO A 128 3.71 -6.67 -5.15
N SER A 129 4.07 -5.91 -4.12
CA SER A 129 3.54 -4.56 -3.92
C SER A 129 4.59 -3.61 -3.35
N ARG A 130 4.36 -2.32 -3.55
CA ARG A 130 5.16 -1.23 -2.97
C ARG A 130 4.23 -0.12 -2.52
N THR A 131 4.44 0.35 -1.30
CA THR A 131 3.62 1.41 -0.70
C THR A 131 4.35 2.74 -0.70
N ARG A 132 3.78 3.75 -1.36
CA ARG A 132 4.24 5.15 -1.30
C ARG A 132 3.50 5.91 -0.21
N LEU A 133 4.22 6.80 0.46
CA LEU A 133 3.75 7.57 1.60
C LEU A 133 3.55 9.03 1.22
N ILE A 134 2.42 9.60 1.64
CA ILE A 134 2.12 11.03 1.49
C ILE A 134 1.65 11.55 2.83
N TRP A 135 2.43 12.45 3.43
CA TRP A 135 1.98 13.18 4.61
C TRP A 135 0.92 14.19 4.19
N MET A 136 -0.27 14.11 4.77
CA MET A 136 -1.39 14.98 4.50
C MET A 136 -1.61 16.01 5.62
N SER A 137 -2.07 17.19 5.23
CA SER A 137 -2.74 18.14 6.13
C SER A 137 -4.18 17.71 6.40
N GLU A 138 -4.79 18.25 7.46
CA GLU A 138 -6.22 18.03 7.78
C GLU A 138 -7.17 18.39 6.63
N SER A 139 -6.76 19.30 5.73
CA SER A 139 -7.54 19.69 4.55
C SER A 139 -7.48 18.68 3.39
N GLY A 140 -6.75 17.58 3.54
CA GLY A 140 -6.57 16.57 2.49
C GLY A 140 -5.53 16.94 1.43
N ARG A 141 -4.70 17.96 1.69
CA ARG A 141 -3.60 18.37 0.81
C ARG A 141 -2.29 17.78 1.29
N GLU A 142 -1.39 17.43 0.38
CA GLU A 142 -0.01 17.06 0.72
C GLU A 142 0.64 18.15 1.58
N SER A 143 1.27 17.72 2.66
CA SER A 143 1.99 18.57 3.61
C SER A 143 3.24 19.14 2.94
N PRO A 144 3.59 20.41 3.15
CA PRO A 144 4.85 20.97 2.66
C PRO A 144 6.08 20.29 3.27
N ASN A 145 5.91 19.56 4.38
CA ASN A 145 6.95 18.79 5.05
C ASN A 145 7.03 17.33 4.57
N CYS A 146 6.27 16.95 3.54
CA CYS A 146 6.35 15.61 2.95
C CYS A 146 7.69 15.45 2.23
N ILE A 147 8.64 14.73 2.84
CA ILE A 147 9.98 14.50 2.29
C ILE A 147 10.02 13.22 1.43
N SER A 148 9.04 12.32 1.60
CA SER A 148 8.93 11.09 0.81
C SER A 148 8.44 11.40 -0.61
N GLN A 149 9.35 11.40 -1.58
CA GLN A 149 9.02 11.45 -3.01
C GLN A 149 9.04 10.06 -3.63
#